data_AF-A0A174B793-F1
#
_entry.id   AF-A0A174B793-F1
#
_cell.length_a   1.000
_cell.length_b   1.000
_cell.length_c   1.000
_cell.angle_alpha   90.00
_cell.angle_beta   90.00
_cell.angle_gamma   90.00
#
_symmetry.space_group_name_H-M   'P 1'
#
loop_
_entity.id
_entity.type
_entity.pdbx_description
1 polymer ?
#
loop_
_entity_poly.entity_id
_entity_poly.type
_entity_poly.pdbx_seq_one_letter_code
_entity_poly.pdbx_strand_id
1 'polypeptide(L)'
;MGSSDRYRLEKISKKKRIKAKKRRCSKQLYPALKNTKNGAIYGYINNKGEYVIEPKFEGAYDFNENCVAIVIKDNKYGVIDLLGEYKIYTIYDSISNFRESRAVYSKDGSMGIIDEDGNVITKKEYGIVGEFHDHRAVVGDSKSGNYKYGYIDREGKELIHLKFERADDFKDDIALVKVKDNEYSLIDKEGKVLNSYKHYLVSQYGDGLMMFSEKIDGPYGYIDIEGNEIITPRFTSTSEFVDGIAIVSVEENYNGPYGVINKKGEYVLTPIFSEIRYLGENRLALGMPIGKPLGDDKFIAPSIFAIGDTNGNILTQFKYYAVGNYDKGVTYASNNISTFFIDKNGKVINTLPKVKGSGELMIKDDIIYANIDYSPYYLTRSGKLIYKPNDEIILDYVYSVIKEKYKPNFSFLIYIPQIKGIKNRKVEKKVNSKLKTLSYFKPFAEDQISHSVNENDVLDYSYYGTFEVTFFKKNILILSLTGYYYPLGAAHGLSSKITPVINLDTGEFYSLEDLFNPNSDWKNRLDSIIQKMIDKEPQYEYVYKDGFKGIDEGQNFYIDDNNLYIYFQPYDIGPYAAGFIIFKIPFSLIQDIMVNKNIDINK
;
A
#
# COMPACT_ATOMS: atom_id res chain seq x y z
N MET A 1 -22.22 -5.93 -60.39
CA MET A 1 -22.33 -5.61 -58.95
C MET A 1 -21.23 -4.61 -58.62
N GLY A 2 -21.60 -3.33 -58.56
CA GLY A 2 -20.68 -2.20 -58.64
C GLY A 2 -20.09 -1.77 -57.30
N SER A 3 -19.04 -0.95 -57.38
CA SER A 3 -18.29 -0.34 -56.26
C SER A 3 -19.14 0.36 -55.19
N SER A 4 -20.40 0.68 -55.50
CA SER A 4 -21.42 1.19 -54.57
C SER A 4 -21.75 0.21 -53.42
N ASP A 5 -21.78 -1.10 -53.66
CA ASP A 5 -22.19 -2.08 -52.65
C ASP A 5 -21.10 -2.36 -51.61
N ARG A 6 -19.81 -2.28 -51.99
CA ARG A 6 -18.69 -2.36 -51.05
C ARG A 6 -18.64 -1.15 -50.11
N TYR A 7 -18.90 0.05 -50.63
CA TYR A 7 -18.94 1.27 -49.83
C TYR A 7 -20.11 1.28 -48.83
N ARG A 8 -21.24 0.66 -49.20
CA ARG A 8 -22.43 0.53 -48.34
C ARG A 8 -22.22 -0.53 -47.25
N LEU A 9 -21.55 -1.64 -47.55
CA LEU A 9 -21.21 -2.69 -46.58
C LEU A 9 -20.13 -2.23 -45.57
N GLU A 10 -19.14 -1.43 -45.99
CA GLU A 10 -18.17 -0.81 -45.06
C GLU A 10 -18.78 0.27 -44.16
N LYS A 11 -19.75 1.05 -44.66
CA LYS A 11 -20.50 1.99 -43.81
C LYS A 11 -21.44 1.29 -42.84
N ILE A 12 -21.98 0.12 -43.18
CA ILE A 12 -22.80 -0.70 -42.28
C ILE A 12 -21.94 -1.42 -41.23
N SER A 13 -20.71 -1.85 -41.58
CA SER A 13 -19.76 -2.40 -40.59
C SER A 13 -19.18 -1.33 -39.66
N LYS A 14 -18.86 -0.12 -40.17
CA LYS A 14 -18.48 1.04 -39.34
C LYS A 14 -19.64 1.57 -38.48
N LYS A 15 -20.88 1.61 -38.99
CA LYS A 15 -22.06 2.00 -38.18
C LYS A 15 -22.46 0.94 -37.14
N LYS A 16 -22.21 -0.36 -37.39
CA LYS A 16 -22.35 -1.40 -36.36
C LYS A 16 -21.23 -1.34 -35.31
N ARG A 17 -20.01 -0.92 -35.68
CA ARG A 17 -18.91 -0.63 -34.74
C ARG A 17 -19.16 0.60 -33.86
N ILE A 18 -19.91 1.58 -34.34
CA ILE A 18 -20.20 2.85 -33.61
C ILE A 18 -21.50 2.78 -32.77
N LYS A 19 -22.22 1.64 -32.77
CA LYS A 19 -23.43 1.43 -31.94
C LYS A 19 -23.41 0.18 -31.06
N ALA A 20 -22.24 -0.38 -30.79
CA ALA A 20 -22.05 -1.13 -29.55
C ALA A 20 -21.88 -0.09 -28.44
N LYS A 21 -22.98 0.30 -27.77
CA LYS A 21 -22.87 0.86 -26.42
C LYS A 21 -21.91 -0.09 -25.68
N LYS A 22 -20.74 0.40 -25.24
CA LYS A 22 -19.80 -0.36 -24.40
C LYS A 22 -20.65 -1.09 -23.37
N ARG A 23 -20.79 -2.41 -23.51
CA ARG A 23 -21.49 -3.22 -22.52
C ARG A 23 -20.59 -3.15 -21.30
N ARG A 24 -20.99 -2.34 -20.31
CA ARG A 24 -20.38 -2.33 -18.99
C ARG A 24 -20.19 -3.77 -18.53
N CYS A 25 -19.03 -4.10 -17.98
CA CYS A 25 -18.72 -5.44 -17.56
C CYS A 25 -19.86 -6.03 -16.71
N SER A 26 -20.57 -7.04 -17.24
CA SER A 26 -21.79 -7.58 -16.61
C SER A 26 -21.52 -8.74 -15.67
N LYS A 27 -20.28 -9.25 -15.67
CA LYS A 27 -19.79 -10.27 -14.74
C LYS A 27 -18.62 -9.68 -14.00
N GLN A 28 -18.79 -9.48 -12.70
CA GLN A 28 -17.72 -9.03 -11.84
C GLN A 28 -17.08 -10.24 -11.18
N LEU A 29 -15.77 -10.37 -11.33
CA LEU A 29 -14.96 -11.30 -10.56
C LEU A 29 -14.17 -10.51 -9.53
N TYR A 30 -13.89 -11.14 -8.40
CA TYR A 30 -13.27 -10.50 -7.27
C TYR A 30 -11.93 -11.17 -6.94
N PRO A 31 -10.84 -10.40 -6.73
CA PRO A 31 -9.56 -10.95 -6.30
C PRO A 31 -9.72 -11.75 -5.01
N ALA A 32 -9.29 -13.01 -5.01
CA ALA A 32 -9.42 -13.93 -3.88
C ALA A 32 -8.04 -14.42 -3.44
N LEU A 33 -7.61 -13.94 -2.27
CA LEU A 33 -6.35 -14.33 -1.65
C LEU A 33 -6.43 -15.74 -1.06
N LYS A 34 -5.43 -16.57 -1.34
CA LYS A 34 -5.24 -17.92 -0.81
C LYS A 34 -3.85 -18.04 -0.21
N ASN A 35 -3.77 -18.49 1.04
CA ASN A 35 -2.50 -18.69 1.73
C ASN A 35 -1.96 -20.10 1.39
N THR A 36 -0.72 -20.19 0.92
CA THR A 36 -0.07 -21.47 0.61
C THR A 36 1.29 -21.56 1.29
N LYS A 37 1.89 -22.75 1.29
CA LYS A 37 3.25 -22.96 1.80
C LYS A 37 4.34 -22.25 0.98
N ASN A 38 4.00 -21.80 -0.24
CA ASN A 38 4.90 -21.07 -1.14
C ASN A 38 4.58 -19.56 -1.16
N GLY A 39 3.85 -19.07 -0.16
CA GLY A 39 3.38 -17.68 -0.11
C GLY A 39 1.91 -17.53 -0.46
N ALA A 40 1.43 -16.30 -0.31
CA ALA A 40 0.04 -15.95 -0.60
C ALA A 40 -0.12 -15.66 -2.10
N ILE A 41 -1.16 -16.22 -2.70
CA ILE A 41 -1.46 -16.07 -4.13
C ILE A 41 -2.93 -15.72 -4.34
N TYR A 42 -3.21 -15.09 -5.47
CA TYR A 42 -4.54 -14.65 -5.86
C TYR A 42 -5.08 -15.46 -7.02
N GLY A 43 -6.36 -15.80 -6.92
CA GLY A 43 -7.23 -16.15 -8.03
C GLY A 43 -8.39 -15.16 -8.11
N TYR A 44 -9.44 -15.52 -8.85
CA TYR A 44 -10.65 -14.71 -8.95
C TYR A 44 -11.90 -15.54 -8.73
N ILE A 45 -12.78 -15.06 -7.86
CA ILE A 45 -14.04 -15.71 -7.51
C ILE A 45 -15.23 -14.96 -8.10
N ASN A 46 -16.34 -15.67 -8.32
CA ASN A 46 -17.64 -15.05 -8.57
C ASN A 46 -18.32 -14.60 -7.26
N ASN A 47 -19.51 -14.02 -7.36
CA ASN A 47 -20.31 -13.57 -6.20
C ASN A 47 -20.87 -14.70 -5.30
N LYS A 48 -20.64 -15.97 -5.66
CA LYS A 48 -20.95 -17.14 -4.83
C LYS A 48 -19.72 -17.67 -4.09
N GLY A 49 -18.54 -17.10 -4.32
CA GLY A 49 -17.28 -17.55 -3.71
C GLY A 49 -16.60 -18.69 -4.46
N GLU A 50 -17.09 -19.04 -5.66
CA GLU A 50 -16.50 -20.09 -6.48
C GLU A 50 -15.38 -19.51 -7.34
N TYR A 51 -14.22 -20.18 -7.39
CA TYR A 51 -13.13 -19.79 -8.28
C TYR A 51 -13.56 -19.91 -9.75
N VAL A 52 -13.40 -18.81 -10.47
CA VAL A 52 -13.51 -18.76 -11.93
C VAL A 52 -12.11 -18.78 -12.55
N ILE A 53 -11.15 -18.14 -11.89
CA ILE A 53 -9.72 -18.22 -12.22
C ILE A 53 -9.02 -18.76 -10.98
N GLU A 54 -8.39 -19.93 -11.11
CA GLU A 54 -7.66 -20.57 -10.01
C GLU A 54 -6.48 -19.70 -9.53
N PRO A 55 -6.15 -19.74 -8.23
CA PRO A 55 -5.03 -18.97 -7.68
C PRO A 55 -3.70 -19.32 -8.32
N LYS A 56 -3.05 -18.31 -8.92
CA LYS A 56 -1.75 -18.45 -9.61
C LYS A 56 -0.95 -17.14 -9.73
N PHE A 57 -1.49 -16.03 -9.22
CA PHE A 57 -0.87 -14.71 -9.31
C PHE A 57 -0.35 -14.26 -7.95
N GLU A 58 0.75 -13.53 -7.92
CA GLU A 58 1.31 -12.91 -6.69
C GLU A 58 0.50 -11.68 -6.28
N GLY A 59 -0.13 -11.00 -7.25
CA GLY A 59 -1.01 -9.86 -7.04
C GLY A 59 -2.15 -9.82 -8.04
N ALA A 60 -3.29 -9.28 -7.63
CA ALA A 60 -4.51 -9.23 -8.44
C ALA A 60 -5.33 -7.97 -8.12
N TYR A 61 -5.60 -7.17 -9.14
CA TYR A 61 -6.43 -5.96 -9.05
C TYR A 61 -7.87 -6.28 -9.44
N ASP A 62 -8.80 -5.38 -9.10
CA ASP A 62 -10.20 -5.50 -9.51
C ASP A 62 -10.34 -5.46 -11.04
N PHE A 63 -11.33 -6.20 -11.55
CA PHE A 63 -11.76 -6.04 -12.94
C PHE A 63 -12.37 -4.66 -13.16
N ASN A 64 -11.88 -3.96 -14.17
CA ASN A 64 -12.37 -2.64 -14.53
C ASN A 64 -13.69 -2.70 -15.33
N GLU A 65 -14.22 -1.54 -15.70
CA GLU A 65 -15.48 -1.42 -16.47
C GLU A 65 -15.45 -2.10 -17.85
N ASN A 66 -14.27 -2.38 -18.41
CA ASN A 66 -14.03 -3.01 -19.71
C ASN A 66 -13.61 -4.50 -19.56
N CYS A 67 -13.82 -5.10 -18.38
CA CYS A 67 -13.58 -6.52 -18.11
C CYS A 67 -12.12 -6.97 -18.21
N VAL A 68 -11.17 -6.11 -17.85
CA VAL A 68 -9.76 -6.49 -17.68
C VAL A 68 -9.29 -6.25 -16.26
N ALA A 69 -8.33 -7.05 -15.80
CA ALA A 69 -7.71 -6.89 -14.50
C ALA A 69 -6.19 -6.93 -14.60
N ILE A 70 -5.51 -6.10 -13.81
CA ILE A 70 -4.06 -6.11 -13.68
C ILE A 70 -3.67 -7.24 -12.72
N VAL A 71 -2.65 -8.02 -13.10
CA VAL A 71 -2.12 -9.12 -12.29
C VAL A 71 -0.60 -9.04 -12.21
N ILE A 72 -0.04 -9.56 -11.13
CA ILE A 72 1.40 -9.66 -10.90
C ILE A 72 1.79 -11.13 -10.88
N LYS A 73 2.86 -11.45 -11.61
CA LYS A 73 3.50 -12.77 -11.57
C LYS A 73 4.99 -12.60 -11.87
N ASP A 74 5.85 -13.31 -11.15
CA ASP A 74 7.30 -13.23 -11.30
C ASP A 74 7.80 -11.78 -11.15
N ASN A 75 7.19 -11.02 -10.21
CA ASN A 75 7.43 -9.58 -9.97
C ASN A 75 7.19 -8.65 -11.17
N LYS A 76 6.42 -9.08 -12.18
CA LYS A 76 6.07 -8.28 -13.35
C LYS A 76 4.56 -8.15 -13.51
N TYR A 77 4.14 -7.01 -14.05
CA TYR A 77 2.74 -6.65 -14.25
C TYR A 77 2.27 -7.09 -15.64
N GLY A 78 1.06 -7.62 -15.68
CA GLY A 78 0.34 -7.99 -16.90
C GLY A 78 -1.16 -7.73 -16.74
N VAL A 79 -1.93 -8.04 -17.78
CA VAL A 79 -3.37 -7.79 -17.83
C VAL A 79 -4.07 -9.03 -18.37
N ILE A 80 -5.14 -9.43 -17.68
CA ILE A 80 -5.95 -10.60 -18.03
C ILE A 80 -7.41 -10.21 -18.31
N ASP A 81 -8.10 -11.08 -19.03
CA ASP A 81 -9.55 -11.02 -19.21
C ASP A 81 -10.32 -11.88 -18.17
N LEU A 82 -11.64 -11.97 -18.32
CA LEU A 82 -12.52 -12.74 -17.43
C LEU A 82 -12.33 -14.27 -17.49
N LEU A 83 -11.64 -14.78 -18.50
CA LEU A 83 -11.26 -16.20 -18.61
C LEU A 83 -9.91 -16.46 -17.95
N GLY A 84 -9.20 -15.41 -17.52
CA GLY A 84 -7.84 -15.48 -17.00
C GLY A 84 -6.79 -15.67 -18.09
N GLU A 85 -7.15 -15.37 -19.34
CA GLU A 85 -6.24 -15.31 -20.48
C GLU A 85 -5.51 -13.97 -20.48
N TYR A 86 -4.21 -13.98 -20.77
CA TYR A 86 -3.41 -12.77 -20.85
C TYR A 86 -3.79 -11.97 -22.10
N LYS A 87 -4.28 -10.75 -21.90
CA LYS A 87 -4.24 -9.71 -22.93
C LYS A 87 -2.86 -9.09 -23.04
N ILE A 88 -2.18 -8.98 -21.90
CA ILE A 88 -0.82 -8.48 -21.77
C ILE A 88 -0.07 -9.43 -20.85
N TYR A 89 1.00 -10.05 -21.35
CA TYR A 89 1.86 -10.90 -20.51
C TYR A 89 2.56 -10.09 -19.42
N THR A 90 2.99 -10.77 -18.35
CA THR A 90 3.69 -10.16 -17.21
C THR A 90 5.12 -9.77 -17.58
N ILE A 91 5.27 -8.61 -18.21
CA ILE A 91 6.55 -8.09 -18.73
C ILE A 91 6.89 -6.68 -18.25
N TYR A 92 5.93 -5.96 -17.65
CA TYR A 92 6.09 -4.56 -17.24
C TYR A 92 6.56 -4.47 -15.78
N ASP A 93 7.32 -3.43 -15.46
CA ASP A 93 7.77 -3.14 -14.10
C ASP A 93 6.60 -2.62 -13.24
N SER A 94 5.72 -1.83 -13.83
CA SER A 94 4.43 -1.46 -13.24
C SER A 94 3.39 -1.13 -14.31
N ILE A 95 2.10 -1.26 -13.94
CA ILE A 95 0.94 -0.77 -14.71
C ILE A 95 0.02 -0.05 -13.73
N SER A 96 -0.32 1.23 -14.01
CA SER A 96 -1.29 2.00 -13.22
C SER A 96 -2.71 1.47 -13.40
N ASN A 97 -3.63 1.85 -12.51
CA ASN A 97 -5.05 1.59 -12.75
C ASN A 97 -5.48 2.20 -14.08
N PHE A 98 -6.38 1.51 -14.80
CA PHE A 98 -6.98 2.05 -16.00
C PHE A 98 -7.91 3.20 -15.64
N ARG A 99 -7.57 4.41 -16.09
CA ARG A 99 -8.43 5.59 -16.04
C ARG A 99 -8.72 6.05 -17.45
N GLU A 100 -10.00 6.33 -17.73
CA GLU A 100 -10.44 6.71 -19.08
C GLU A 100 -9.95 5.72 -20.17
N SER A 101 -9.96 4.42 -19.86
CA SER A 101 -9.48 3.34 -20.73
C SER A 101 -7.99 3.43 -21.12
N ARG A 102 -7.16 4.09 -20.30
CA ARG A 102 -5.70 4.16 -20.46
C ARG A 102 -5.01 3.80 -19.15
N ALA A 103 -3.87 3.15 -19.23
CA ALA A 103 -2.99 2.91 -18.09
C ALA A 103 -1.56 3.34 -18.45
N VAL A 104 -0.85 3.87 -17.44
CA VAL A 104 0.58 4.15 -17.53
C VAL A 104 1.32 2.87 -17.24
N TYR A 105 2.24 2.48 -18.12
CA TYR A 105 3.19 1.40 -17.83
C TYR A 105 4.57 1.99 -17.55
N SER A 106 5.36 1.28 -16.75
CA SER A 106 6.81 1.46 -16.69
C SER A 106 7.53 0.20 -17.15
N LYS A 107 8.62 0.39 -17.89
CA LYS A 107 9.50 -0.68 -18.36
C LYS A 107 10.92 -0.15 -18.56
N ASP A 108 11.88 -0.79 -17.93
CA ASP A 108 13.32 -0.50 -18.08
C ASP A 108 13.65 0.99 -17.81
N GLY A 109 12.97 1.59 -16.82
CA GLY A 109 13.15 3.00 -16.42
C GLY A 109 12.43 4.03 -17.30
N SER A 110 11.72 3.58 -18.34
CA SER A 110 10.90 4.42 -19.21
C SER A 110 9.41 4.24 -18.92
N MET A 111 8.60 5.25 -19.24
CA MET A 111 7.15 5.20 -19.10
C MET A 111 6.42 5.47 -20.41
N GLY A 112 5.24 4.89 -20.55
CA GLY A 112 4.35 5.10 -21.70
C GLY A 112 2.91 4.76 -21.36
N ILE A 113 2.04 4.81 -22.37
CA ILE A 113 0.62 4.48 -22.21
C ILE A 113 0.26 3.24 -22.98
N ILE A 114 -0.55 2.39 -22.37
CA ILE A 114 -1.21 1.25 -22.99
C ILE A 114 -2.73 1.41 -22.94
N ASP A 115 -3.41 0.84 -23.93
CA ASP A 115 -4.83 0.58 -23.85
C ASP A 115 -5.14 -0.80 -23.24
N GLU A 116 -6.43 -1.12 -23.12
CA GLU A 116 -6.94 -2.34 -22.48
C GLU A 116 -6.75 -3.60 -23.32
N ASP A 117 -6.32 -3.45 -24.58
CA ASP A 117 -5.97 -4.54 -25.47
C ASP A 117 -4.43 -4.74 -25.54
N GLY A 118 -3.67 -3.94 -24.78
CA GLY A 118 -2.22 -4.02 -24.72
C GLY A 118 -1.49 -3.26 -25.82
N ASN A 119 -2.20 -2.45 -26.61
CA ASN A 119 -1.54 -1.62 -27.60
C ASN A 119 -0.84 -0.46 -26.90
N VAL A 120 0.47 -0.32 -27.14
CA VAL A 120 1.22 0.87 -26.76
C VAL A 120 0.73 2.04 -27.60
N ILE A 121 0.24 3.08 -26.94
CA ILE A 121 -0.39 4.24 -27.56
C ILE A 121 0.64 5.35 -27.84
N THR A 122 1.59 5.54 -26.93
CA THR A 122 2.62 6.57 -27.04
C THR A 122 3.64 6.22 -28.12
N LYS A 123 3.96 7.18 -29.00
CA LYS A 123 4.95 7.00 -30.08
C LYS A 123 6.41 7.12 -29.63
N LYS A 124 6.63 7.77 -28.48
CA LYS A 124 7.92 7.90 -27.81
C LYS A 124 7.73 7.57 -26.33
N GLU A 125 8.82 7.20 -25.69
CA GLU A 125 8.87 6.99 -24.26
C GLU A 125 9.12 8.32 -23.53
N TYR A 126 8.68 8.38 -22.27
CA TYR A 126 8.85 9.53 -21.39
C TYR A 126 9.54 9.08 -20.09
N GLY A 127 10.25 9.99 -19.45
CA GLY A 127 10.80 9.73 -18.11
C GLY A 127 9.70 9.66 -17.03
N ILE A 128 8.60 10.40 -17.22
CA ILE A 128 7.43 10.35 -16.35
C ILE A 128 6.13 10.56 -17.14
N VAL A 129 5.09 9.82 -16.76
CA VAL A 129 3.71 9.98 -17.25
C VAL A 129 2.77 9.95 -16.04
N GLY A 130 1.95 10.99 -15.88
CA GLY A 130 0.90 11.07 -14.86
C GLY A 130 -0.36 10.28 -15.26
N GLU A 131 -1.31 10.16 -14.34
CA GLU A 131 -2.61 9.55 -14.64
C GLU A 131 -3.45 10.46 -15.56
N PHE A 132 -4.47 9.88 -16.20
CA PHE A 132 -5.41 10.66 -17.00
C PHE A 132 -6.43 11.39 -16.12
N HIS A 133 -6.50 12.70 -16.30
CA HIS A 133 -7.49 13.60 -15.73
C HIS A 133 -8.00 14.55 -16.83
N ASP A 134 -9.32 14.69 -16.95
CA ASP A 134 -9.99 15.47 -18.01
C ASP A 134 -9.44 15.21 -19.43
N HIS A 135 -9.21 13.93 -19.75
CA HIS A 135 -8.67 13.47 -21.04
C HIS A 135 -7.22 13.84 -21.36
N ARG A 136 -6.43 14.24 -20.35
CA ARG A 136 -5.01 14.57 -20.49
C ARG A 136 -4.18 13.87 -19.44
N ALA A 137 -2.93 13.58 -19.80
CA ALA A 137 -1.91 13.13 -18.86
C ALA A 137 -0.73 14.10 -18.90
N VAL A 138 -0.22 14.45 -17.72
CA VAL A 138 1.06 15.15 -17.59
C VAL A 138 2.16 14.22 -18.11
N VAL A 139 3.08 14.74 -18.89
CA VAL A 139 4.29 14.03 -19.32
C VAL A 139 5.52 14.85 -19.02
N GLY A 140 6.62 14.17 -18.70
CA GLY A 140 7.89 14.81 -18.45
C GLY A 140 9.06 14.00 -19.00
N ASP A 141 10.10 14.70 -19.39
CA ASP A 141 11.34 14.09 -19.86
C ASP A 141 12.53 14.94 -19.41
N SER A 142 13.70 14.30 -19.30
CA SER A 142 14.93 14.91 -18.83
C SER A 142 16.04 14.70 -19.86
N LYS A 143 16.51 15.81 -20.45
CA LYS A 143 17.67 15.79 -21.35
C LYS A 143 18.99 16.07 -20.63
N SER A 144 18.97 16.57 -19.39
CA SER A 144 20.17 17.01 -18.64
C SER A 144 19.97 17.08 -17.11
N GLY A 145 19.10 16.24 -16.55
CA GLY A 145 18.73 16.27 -15.12
C GLY A 145 17.57 17.21 -14.77
N ASN A 146 17.29 18.21 -15.61
CA ASN A 146 16.15 19.11 -15.45
C ASN A 146 14.93 18.59 -16.24
N TYR A 147 13.91 18.15 -15.51
CA TYR A 147 12.64 17.76 -16.12
C TYR A 147 11.91 18.97 -16.71
N LYS A 148 11.36 18.79 -17.90
CA LYS A 148 10.36 19.70 -18.47
C LYS A 148 9.06 18.95 -18.70
N TYR A 149 7.97 19.59 -18.35
CA TYR A 149 6.64 19.00 -18.37
C TYR A 149 5.78 19.58 -19.49
N GLY A 150 4.87 18.75 -19.99
CA GLY A 150 3.87 19.04 -21.00
C GLY A 150 2.69 18.08 -20.86
N TYR A 151 1.87 17.98 -21.90
CA TYR A 151 0.65 17.18 -21.84
C TYR A 151 0.41 16.42 -23.14
N ILE A 152 -0.10 15.19 -22.99
CA ILE A 152 -0.57 14.35 -24.08
C ILE A 152 -2.07 14.10 -23.95
N ASP A 153 -2.72 13.85 -25.08
CA ASP A 153 -4.10 13.35 -25.11
C ASP A 153 -4.16 11.82 -24.92
N ARG A 154 -5.38 11.29 -24.87
CA ARG A 154 -5.63 9.84 -24.75
C ARG A 154 -5.05 9.02 -25.90
N GLU A 155 -4.75 9.63 -27.03
CA GLU A 155 -4.16 8.94 -28.19
C GLU A 155 -2.64 9.09 -28.22
N GLY A 156 -2.05 9.54 -27.11
CA GLY A 156 -0.60 9.69 -26.94
C GLY A 156 -0.03 10.83 -27.78
N LYS A 157 -0.87 11.71 -28.33
CA LYS A 157 -0.42 12.88 -29.09
C LYS A 157 -0.08 13.99 -28.11
N GLU A 158 1.13 14.54 -28.26
CA GLU A 158 1.56 15.73 -27.54
C GLU A 158 0.70 16.93 -27.96
N LEU A 159 -0.14 17.40 -27.03
CA LEU A 159 -0.93 18.61 -27.18
C LEU A 159 -0.09 19.83 -26.79
N ILE A 160 0.65 19.70 -25.70
CA ILE A 160 1.47 20.78 -25.14
C ILE A 160 2.88 20.25 -24.98
N HIS A 161 3.83 20.87 -25.70
CA HIS A 161 5.24 20.48 -25.66
C HIS A 161 5.84 20.62 -24.26
N LEU A 162 6.86 19.81 -23.98
CA LEU A 162 7.62 19.83 -22.72
C LEU A 162 8.32 21.19 -22.55
N LYS A 163 7.72 22.11 -21.79
CA LYS A 163 8.23 23.48 -21.60
C LYS A 163 8.12 23.99 -20.17
N PHE A 164 7.24 23.41 -19.35
CA PHE A 164 6.99 23.86 -17.98
C PHE A 164 7.99 23.25 -17.00
N GLU A 165 8.31 23.97 -15.92
CA GLU A 165 9.12 23.44 -14.81
C GLU A 165 8.32 22.52 -13.87
N ARG A 166 7.00 22.72 -13.81
CA ARG A 166 6.05 21.85 -13.13
C ARG A 166 4.70 21.96 -13.82
N ALA A 167 3.95 20.87 -13.82
CA ALA A 167 2.60 20.79 -14.37
C ALA A 167 1.73 19.98 -13.40
N ASP A 168 0.64 20.58 -12.92
CA ASP A 168 -0.38 19.85 -12.17
C ASP A 168 -1.35 19.15 -13.14
N ASP A 169 -2.12 18.19 -12.64
CA ASP A 169 -3.15 17.50 -13.43
C ASP A 169 -4.27 18.48 -13.86
N PHE A 170 -4.94 18.16 -14.96
CA PHE A 170 -6.11 18.93 -15.37
C PHE A 170 -7.28 18.70 -14.40
N LYS A 171 -7.98 19.78 -14.05
CA LYS A 171 -9.19 19.79 -13.23
C LYS A 171 -10.07 20.92 -13.70
N ASP A 172 -11.35 20.64 -13.94
CA ASP A 172 -12.31 21.60 -14.50
C ASP A 172 -11.81 22.21 -15.82
N ASP A 173 -11.22 21.38 -16.68
CA ASP A 173 -10.71 21.76 -18.00
C ASP A 173 -9.52 22.74 -18.01
N ILE A 174 -8.95 23.04 -16.84
CA ILE A 174 -7.76 23.88 -16.70
C ILE A 174 -6.65 23.15 -15.96
N ALA A 175 -5.42 23.65 -16.09
CA ALA A 175 -4.29 23.17 -15.29
C ALA A 175 -3.42 24.33 -14.83
N LEU A 176 -2.89 24.22 -13.62
CA LEU A 176 -1.88 25.12 -13.09
C LEU A 176 -0.49 24.62 -13.46
N VAL A 177 0.31 25.48 -14.07
CA VAL A 177 1.68 25.17 -14.49
C VAL A 177 2.66 26.18 -13.93
N LYS A 178 3.85 25.71 -13.53
CA LYS A 178 5.00 26.59 -13.23
C LYS A 178 5.79 26.78 -14.51
N VAL A 179 5.84 28.01 -15.00
CA VAL A 179 6.57 28.37 -16.23
C VAL A 179 8.06 28.49 -15.93
N LYS A 180 8.39 29.22 -14.86
CA LYS A 180 9.73 29.40 -14.29
C LYS A 180 9.61 29.85 -12.83
N ASP A 181 10.73 30.12 -12.17
CA ASP A 181 10.75 30.63 -10.81
C ASP A 181 9.81 31.82 -10.59
N ASN A 182 8.95 31.66 -9.58
CA ASN A 182 7.91 32.59 -9.16
C ASN A 182 6.89 32.98 -10.25
N GLU A 183 6.82 32.24 -11.36
CA GLU A 183 5.89 32.52 -12.46
C GLU A 183 5.05 31.28 -12.76
N TYR A 184 3.77 31.38 -12.40
CA TYR A 184 2.76 30.34 -12.61
C TYR A 184 1.75 30.80 -13.65
N SER A 185 1.06 29.88 -14.29
CA SER A 185 -0.03 30.20 -15.22
C SER A 185 -1.13 29.17 -15.14
N LEU A 186 -2.37 29.62 -15.28
CA LEU A 186 -3.49 28.75 -15.62
C LEU A 186 -3.54 28.60 -17.13
N ILE A 187 -3.64 27.37 -17.60
CA ILE A 187 -3.76 27.04 -19.01
C ILE A 187 -5.06 26.29 -19.28
N ASP A 188 -5.59 26.47 -20.50
CA ASP A 188 -6.69 25.65 -21.00
C ASP A 188 -6.19 24.33 -21.60
N LYS A 189 -7.17 23.57 -22.09
CA LYS A 189 -7.05 22.28 -22.77
C LYS A 189 -6.09 22.25 -23.95
N GLU A 190 -5.88 23.38 -24.61
CA GLU A 190 -5.02 23.58 -25.77
C GLU A 190 -3.65 24.18 -25.38
N GLY A 191 -3.45 24.46 -24.09
CA GLY A 191 -2.22 25.05 -23.55
C GLY A 191 -2.13 26.56 -23.75
N LYS A 192 -3.25 27.22 -24.07
CA LYS A 192 -3.34 28.68 -24.08
C LYS A 192 -3.35 29.18 -22.64
N VAL A 193 -2.53 30.17 -22.37
CA VAL A 193 -2.50 30.85 -21.07
C VAL A 193 -3.80 31.63 -20.89
N LEU A 194 -4.54 31.29 -19.85
CA LEU A 194 -5.74 32.00 -19.41
C LEU A 194 -5.36 33.18 -18.53
N ASN A 195 -4.45 32.95 -17.58
CA ASN A 195 -3.89 33.98 -16.72
C ASN A 195 -2.51 33.57 -16.17
N SER A 196 -1.74 34.55 -15.67
CA SER A 196 -0.40 34.36 -15.12
C SER A 196 -0.26 35.04 -13.77
N TYR A 197 0.47 34.39 -12.86
CA TYR A 197 0.62 34.82 -11.47
C TYR A 197 2.10 34.95 -11.12
N LYS A 198 2.44 36.00 -10.39
CA LYS A 198 3.80 36.29 -9.92
C LYS A 198 3.86 36.23 -8.40
N HIS A 199 3.99 35.01 -7.88
CA HIS A 199 4.14 34.73 -6.45
C HIS A 199 5.20 33.65 -6.26
N TYR A 200 5.75 33.56 -5.04
CA TYR A 200 6.70 32.50 -4.72
C TYR A 200 6.11 31.11 -4.95
N LEU A 201 4.86 30.92 -4.50
CA LEU A 201 4.13 29.67 -4.68
C LEU A 201 2.68 29.95 -5.08
N VAL A 202 2.19 29.22 -6.08
CA VAL A 202 0.76 29.04 -6.37
C VAL A 202 0.52 27.54 -6.54
N SER A 203 -0.53 27.00 -5.93
CA SER A 203 -0.84 25.56 -5.95
C SER A 203 -2.32 25.31 -5.63
N GLN A 204 -2.72 24.03 -5.60
CA GLN A 204 -3.98 23.57 -5.01
C GLN A 204 -5.23 24.25 -5.61
N TYR A 205 -5.36 24.24 -6.94
CA TYR A 205 -6.56 24.72 -7.59
C TYR A 205 -7.79 23.86 -7.20
N GLY A 206 -8.79 24.51 -6.64
CA GLY A 206 -10.05 23.86 -6.33
C GLY A 206 -11.15 24.90 -6.17
N ASP A 207 -12.35 24.59 -6.69
CA ASP A 207 -13.54 25.40 -6.44
C ASP A 207 -13.38 26.88 -6.88
N GLY A 208 -12.51 27.15 -7.86
CA GLY A 208 -12.23 28.49 -8.38
C GLY A 208 -11.20 29.31 -7.59
N LEU A 209 -10.57 28.73 -6.56
CA LEU A 209 -9.52 29.38 -5.76
C LEU A 209 -8.21 28.59 -5.83
N MET A 210 -7.10 29.29 -5.64
CA MET A 210 -5.75 28.71 -5.56
C MET A 210 -5.03 29.20 -4.32
N MET A 211 -4.32 28.30 -3.66
CA MET A 211 -3.43 28.64 -2.55
C MET A 211 -2.23 29.42 -3.10
N PHE A 212 -1.84 30.49 -2.41
CA PHE A 212 -0.61 31.23 -2.74
C PHE A 212 0.20 31.63 -1.50
N SER A 213 1.50 31.89 -1.72
CA SER A 213 2.40 32.48 -0.73
C SER A 213 3.42 33.41 -1.41
N GLU A 214 3.81 34.48 -0.73
CA GLU A 214 4.72 35.52 -1.25
C GLU A 214 6.20 35.22 -1.02
N LYS A 215 6.53 34.27 -0.13
CA LYS A 215 7.92 33.97 0.23
C LYS A 215 8.07 32.52 0.69
N ILE A 216 9.30 32.06 0.73
CA ILE A 216 9.67 30.78 1.36
C ILE A 216 9.19 30.77 2.81
N ASP A 217 8.55 29.67 3.21
CA ASP A 217 7.95 29.46 4.53
C ASP A 217 7.04 30.62 4.98
N GLY A 218 6.47 31.34 4.01
CA GLY A 218 5.50 32.39 4.26
C GLY A 218 4.11 31.82 4.54
N PRO A 219 3.24 32.59 5.21
CA PRO A 219 1.86 32.17 5.41
C PRO A 219 1.16 31.99 4.06
N TYR A 220 0.15 31.14 4.05
CA TYR A 220 -0.68 30.85 2.89
C TYR A 220 -1.97 31.67 2.92
N GLY A 221 -2.36 32.15 1.74
CA GLY A 221 -3.64 32.80 1.44
C GLY A 221 -4.28 32.16 0.21
N TYR A 222 -5.35 32.77 -0.31
CA TYR A 222 -6.01 32.32 -1.53
C TYR A 222 -6.28 33.46 -2.50
N ILE A 223 -6.04 33.17 -3.78
CA ILE A 223 -6.36 34.03 -4.92
C ILE A 223 -7.42 33.35 -5.79
N ASP A 224 -8.21 34.12 -6.52
CA ASP A 224 -9.10 33.62 -7.57
C ASP A 224 -8.36 33.36 -8.89
N ILE A 225 -9.09 32.89 -9.92
CA ILE A 225 -8.53 32.62 -11.24
C ILE A 225 -8.07 33.90 -11.95
N GLU A 226 -8.66 35.06 -11.64
CA GLU A 226 -8.24 36.37 -12.12
C GLU A 226 -6.97 36.89 -11.42
N GLY A 227 -6.57 36.26 -10.31
CA GLY A 227 -5.40 36.63 -9.51
C GLY A 227 -5.69 37.67 -8.43
N ASN A 228 -6.97 37.94 -8.13
CA ASN A 228 -7.35 38.78 -7.02
C ASN A 228 -7.17 38.02 -5.72
N GLU A 229 -6.59 38.68 -4.71
CA GLU A 229 -6.51 38.14 -3.37
C GLU A 229 -7.90 38.08 -2.73
N ILE A 230 -8.38 36.87 -2.46
CA ILE A 230 -9.67 36.62 -1.80
C ILE A 230 -9.46 36.45 -0.29
N ILE A 231 -8.36 35.81 0.09
CA ILE A 231 -8.01 35.57 1.50
C ILE A 231 -6.55 35.93 1.70
N THR A 232 -6.30 36.97 2.49
CA THR A 232 -4.95 37.43 2.83
C THR A 232 -4.14 36.34 3.51
N PRO A 233 -2.86 36.14 3.10
CA PRO A 233 -2.00 35.13 3.68
C PRO A 233 -1.88 35.23 5.20
N ARG A 234 -2.34 34.18 5.90
CA ARG A 234 -2.30 34.11 7.38
C ARG A 234 -2.26 32.70 7.96
N PHE A 235 -2.28 31.67 7.12
CA PHE A 235 -2.33 30.27 7.55
C PHE A 235 -0.95 29.62 7.42
N THR A 236 -0.62 28.71 8.34
CA THR A 236 0.61 27.90 8.28
C THR A 236 0.41 26.64 7.44
N SER A 237 -0.84 26.22 7.23
CA SER A 237 -1.21 25.07 6.41
C SER A 237 -2.61 25.25 5.84
N THR A 238 -2.80 24.78 4.61
CA THR A 238 -4.04 24.90 3.83
C THR A 238 -4.25 23.67 2.94
N SER A 239 -5.51 23.28 2.74
CA SER A 239 -5.93 22.37 1.67
C SER A 239 -6.47 23.14 0.46
N GLU A 240 -6.65 22.45 -0.68
CA GLU A 240 -7.48 23.00 -1.76
C GLU A 240 -8.92 23.25 -1.26
N PHE A 241 -9.63 24.15 -1.94
CA PHE A 241 -11.07 24.30 -1.75
C PHE A 241 -11.82 23.16 -2.44
N VAL A 242 -12.73 22.52 -1.70
CA VAL A 242 -13.65 21.48 -2.22
C VAL A 242 -14.98 21.65 -1.50
N ASP A 243 -16.09 21.59 -2.26
CA ASP A 243 -17.45 21.76 -1.71
C ASP A 243 -17.59 23.05 -0.87
N GLY A 244 -16.95 24.14 -1.33
CA GLY A 244 -17.05 25.46 -0.70
C GLY A 244 -16.19 25.70 0.54
N ILE A 245 -15.41 24.72 0.99
CA ILE A 245 -14.57 24.83 2.19
C ILE A 245 -13.11 24.48 1.95
N ALA A 246 -12.23 24.97 2.83
CA ALA A 246 -10.84 24.54 2.92
C ALA A 246 -10.46 24.27 4.38
N ILE A 247 -9.61 23.27 4.59
CA ILE A 247 -9.04 22.92 5.90
C ILE A 247 -7.78 23.75 6.10
N VAL A 248 -7.64 24.39 7.26
CA VAL A 248 -6.55 25.33 7.53
C VAL A 248 -5.99 25.19 8.94
N SER A 249 -4.75 25.60 9.13
CA SER A 249 -4.14 25.81 10.45
C SER A 249 -3.44 27.18 10.52
N VAL A 250 -3.30 27.70 11.74
CA VAL A 250 -2.55 28.93 12.05
C VAL A 250 -1.31 28.65 12.90
N GLU A 251 -1.04 27.39 13.23
CA GLU A 251 0.13 26.97 14.02
C GLU A 251 0.95 25.95 13.23
N GLU A 252 2.27 25.95 13.42
CA GLU A 252 3.19 25.00 12.79
C GLU A 252 3.36 23.74 13.65
N ASN A 253 2.26 23.01 13.81
CA ASN A 253 2.16 21.84 14.67
C ASN A 253 1.64 20.62 13.90
N TYR A 254 2.26 19.45 14.12
CA TYR A 254 1.97 18.23 13.35
C TYR A 254 0.50 17.78 13.45
N ASN A 255 -0.11 17.89 14.64
CA ASN A 255 -1.52 17.58 14.86
C ASN A 255 -2.38 18.85 14.98
N GLY A 256 -2.12 19.87 14.15
CA GLY A 256 -2.93 21.08 14.16
C GLY A 256 -2.65 21.96 15.40
N PRO A 257 -3.58 22.84 15.79
CA PRO A 257 -5.01 22.72 15.56
C PRO A 257 -5.43 23.06 14.13
N TYR A 258 -6.32 22.25 13.58
CA TYR A 258 -6.95 22.46 12.28
C TYR A 258 -8.38 22.97 12.45
N GLY A 259 -8.78 23.87 11.57
CA GLY A 259 -10.14 24.38 11.41
C GLY A 259 -10.58 24.33 9.95
N VAL A 260 -11.77 24.86 9.68
CA VAL A 260 -12.37 24.91 8.34
C VAL A 260 -12.84 26.32 8.05
N ILE A 261 -12.54 26.82 6.87
CA ILE A 261 -12.97 28.13 6.38
C ILE A 261 -13.85 28.00 5.14
N ASN A 262 -14.73 28.98 4.93
CA ASN A 262 -15.46 29.15 3.68
C ASN A 262 -14.63 29.97 2.66
N LYS A 263 -15.16 30.14 1.43
CA LYS A 263 -14.50 30.91 0.36
C LYS A 263 -14.24 32.39 0.67
N LYS A 264 -14.85 32.96 1.72
CA LYS A 264 -14.59 34.32 2.21
C LYS A 264 -13.49 34.36 3.27
N GLY A 265 -12.94 33.21 3.66
CA GLY A 265 -11.98 33.10 4.75
C GLY A 265 -12.61 33.17 6.14
N GLU A 266 -13.93 33.05 6.27
CA GLU A 266 -14.61 32.99 7.56
C GLU A 266 -14.58 31.56 8.10
N TYR A 267 -14.31 31.39 9.39
CA TYR A 267 -14.32 30.06 10.01
C TYR A 267 -15.74 29.47 10.02
N VAL A 268 -15.86 28.31 9.37
CA VAL A 268 -17.00 27.40 9.50
C VAL A 268 -16.81 26.53 10.75
N LEU A 269 -15.57 26.10 10.99
CA LEU A 269 -15.14 25.42 12.22
C LEU A 269 -13.85 26.08 12.71
N THR A 270 -13.83 26.52 13.96
CA THR A 270 -12.62 27.14 14.55
C THR A 270 -11.51 26.09 14.72
N PRO A 271 -10.22 26.48 14.60
CA PRO A 271 -9.12 25.53 14.74
C PRO A 271 -9.01 24.96 16.16
N ILE A 272 -9.51 23.74 16.36
CA ILE A 272 -9.41 22.99 17.63
C ILE A 272 -9.14 21.50 17.43
N PHE A 273 -9.16 21.02 16.18
CA PHE A 273 -9.10 19.60 15.86
C PHE A 273 -7.66 19.15 15.64
N SER A 274 -7.33 17.94 16.10
CA SER A 274 -6.00 17.36 15.84
C SER A 274 -5.80 16.96 14.39
N GLU A 275 -6.90 16.65 13.71
CA GLU A 275 -6.96 16.22 12.31
C GLU A 275 -8.34 16.53 11.75
N ILE A 276 -8.41 16.99 10.51
CA ILE A 276 -9.66 17.05 9.75
C ILE A 276 -9.43 16.38 8.41
N ARG A 277 -10.34 15.48 8.00
CA ARG A 277 -10.34 14.89 6.66
C ARG A 277 -11.64 15.19 5.94
N TYR A 278 -11.55 15.65 4.71
CA TYR A 278 -12.68 15.70 3.81
C TYR A 278 -13.04 14.28 3.35
N LEU A 279 -14.30 13.88 3.55
CA LEU A 279 -14.78 12.52 3.29
C LEU A 279 -15.62 12.42 2.01
N GLY A 280 -15.78 13.51 1.24
CA GLY A 280 -16.73 13.57 0.13
C GLY A 280 -18.17 13.87 0.57
N GLU A 281 -19.01 14.21 -0.40
CA GLU A 281 -20.44 14.47 -0.21
C GLU A 281 -20.80 15.44 0.91
N ASN A 282 -20.02 16.52 1.06
CA ASN A 282 -20.15 17.51 2.13
C ASN A 282 -19.98 16.94 3.55
N ARG A 283 -19.04 16.01 3.76
CA ARG A 283 -18.74 15.41 5.07
C ARG A 283 -17.28 15.51 5.46
N LEU A 284 -17.06 15.61 6.77
CA LEU A 284 -15.76 15.73 7.41
C LEU A 284 -15.61 14.66 8.50
N ALA A 285 -14.41 14.09 8.63
CA ALA A 285 -13.98 13.44 9.86
C ALA A 285 -13.27 14.50 10.71
N LEU A 286 -13.76 14.72 11.93
CA LEU A 286 -13.23 15.70 12.87
C LEU A 286 -12.53 14.96 14.00
N GLY A 287 -11.20 15.04 14.08
CA GLY A 287 -10.36 14.31 15.02
C GLY A 287 -10.06 15.11 16.28
N MET A 288 -10.12 14.44 17.43
CA MET A 288 -9.56 14.91 18.70
C MET A 288 -8.49 13.94 19.19
N PRO A 289 -7.41 14.41 19.83
CA PRO A 289 -6.36 13.52 20.29
C PRO A 289 -6.85 12.65 21.48
N ILE A 290 -6.41 11.40 21.52
CA ILE A 290 -6.63 10.47 22.65
C ILE A 290 -5.29 9.96 23.18
N GLY A 291 -5.18 9.79 24.49
CA GLY A 291 -3.93 9.36 25.14
C GLY A 291 -3.11 10.53 25.70
N LYS A 292 -1.91 10.22 26.21
CA LYS A 292 -1.01 11.23 26.76
C LYS A 292 -0.23 11.92 25.62
N PRO A 293 0.03 13.23 25.70
CA PRO A 293 1.00 13.87 24.82
C PRO A 293 2.37 13.19 24.97
N LEU A 294 3.06 12.99 23.85
CA LEU A 294 4.41 12.43 23.82
C LEU A 294 5.43 13.57 23.85
N GLY A 295 6.15 13.71 24.96
CA GLY A 295 7.27 14.66 25.11
C GLY A 295 6.86 16.12 25.36
N ASP A 296 7.88 16.97 25.58
CA ASP A 296 7.72 18.39 25.90
C ASP A 296 7.40 19.26 24.66
N ASP A 297 7.60 18.73 23.45
CA ASP A 297 7.30 19.43 22.20
C ASP A 297 6.49 18.53 21.23
N LYS A 298 5.25 18.96 20.96
CA LYS A 298 4.34 18.54 19.89
C LYS A 298 3.49 17.29 20.16
N PHE A 299 2.18 17.52 20.28
CA PHE A 299 1.12 16.51 20.37
C PHE A 299 1.19 15.55 19.17
N ILE A 300 1.71 14.33 19.36
CA ILE A 300 1.47 13.23 18.43
C ILE A 300 0.73 12.14 19.20
N ALA A 301 -0.58 12.11 18.99
CA ALA A 301 -1.50 11.20 19.64
C ALA A 301 -2.47 10.64 18.59
N PRO A 302 -2.96 9.39 18.75
CA PRO A 302 -4.02 8.89 17.89
C PRO A 302 -5.26 9.78 18.00
N SER A 303 -5.99 9.92 16.90
CA SER A 303 -7.23 10.72 16.85
C SER A 303 -8.46 9.83 17.02
N ILE A 304 -9.44 10.31 17.78
CA ILE A 304 -10.81 9.80 17.79
C ILE A 304 -11.71 10.77 17.02
N PHE A 305 -12.52 10.25 16.11
CA PHE A 305 -13.24 11.03 15.12
C PHE A 305 -14.74 11.14 15.44
N ALA A 306 -15.27 12.33 15.20
CA ALA A 306 -16.69 12.60 14.98
C ALA A 306 -16.95 12.83 13.48
N ILE A 307 -18.20 12.66 13.04
CA ILE A 307 -18.64 13.09 11.71
C ILE A 307 -19.13 14.52 11.80
N GLY A 308 -18.61 15.39 10.94
CA GLY A 308 -19.13 16.73 10.71
C GLY A 308 -19.55 16.96 9.26
N ASP A 309 -20.02 18.16 8.97
CA ASP A 309 -20.32 18.61 7.60
C ASP A 309 -19.66 19.95 7.25
N THR A 310 -19.73 20.31 5.97
CA THR A 310 -19.15 21.54 5.41
C THR A 310 -19.91 22.81 5.83
N ASN A 311 -21.02 22.69 6.57
CA ASN A 311 -21.76 23.81 7.16
C ASN A 311 -21.37 24.06 8.63
N GLY A 312 -20.45 23.27 9.18
CA GLY A 312 -19.97 23.41 10.56
C GLY A 312 -20.76 22.63 11.60
N ASN A 313 -21.65 21.73 11.19
CA ASN A 313 -22.36 20.87 12.13
C ASN A 313 -21.50 19.68 12.53
N ILE A 314 -21.45 19.38 13.83
CA ILE A 314 -20.91 18.12 14.36
C ILE A 314 -22.09 17.16 14.54
N LEU A 315 -22.14 16.13 13.69
CA LEU A 315 -23.29 15.22 13.55
C LEU A 315 -23.23 14.04 14.53
N THR A 316 -22.04 13.70 15.06
CA THR A 316 -21.88 12.62 16.03
C THR A 316 -20.96 13.00 17.18
N GLN A 317 -21.03 12.26 18.28
CA GLN A 317 -19.94 12.24 19.27
C GLN A 317 -18.63 11.71 18.65
N PHE A 318 -17.51 12.03 19.28
CA PHE A 318 -16.20 11.47 18.94
C PHE A 318 -16.11 10.03 19.43
N LYS A 319 -16.24 9.07 18.52
CA LYS A 319 -16.30 7.63 18.88
C LYS A 319 -15.73 6.69 17.82
N TYR A 320 -15.26 7.24 16.70
CA TYR A 320 -14.74 6.46 15.59
C TYR A 320 -13.21 6.49 15.59
N TYR A 321 -12.57 5.34 15.44
CA TYR A 321 -11.11 5.24 15.30
C TYR A 321 -10.68 5.33 13.82
N ALA A 322 -11.59 5.01 12.91
CA ALA A 322 -11.39 5.17 11.48
C ALA A 322 -12.73 5.49 10.82
N VAL A 323 -12.69 6.30 9.76
CA VAL A 323 -13.83 6.64 8.90
C VAL A 323 -13.31 6.75 7.47
N GLY A 324 -13.98 6.08 6.53
CA GLY A 324 -13.67 6.13 5.10
C GLY A 324 -14.40 7.26 4.37
N ASN A 325 -14.14 7.40 3.07
CA ASN A 325 -14.85 8.35 2.22
C ASN A 325 -16.28 7.86 1.92
N TYR A 326 -17.22 8.79 1.81
CA TYR A 326 -18.59 8.52 1.40
C TYR A 326 -18.64 8.20 -0.11
N ASP A 327 -19.33 7.10 -0.44
CA ASP A 327 -19.79 6.78 -1.81
C ASP A 327 -21.30 6.52 -1.75
N LYS A 328 -22.07 7.34 -2.47
CA LYS A 328 -23.54 7.28 -2.57
C LYS A 328 -24.22 7.31 -1.19
N GLY A 329 -23.79 8.22 -0.34
CA GLY A 329 -24.38 8.47 0.98
C GLY A 329 -24.02 7.47 2.08
N VAL A 330 -23.09 6.54 1.81
CA VAL A 330 -22.66 5.50 2.75
C VAL A 330 -21.13 5.49 2.86
N THR A 331 -20.62 5.26 4.06
CA THR A 331 -19.19 4.96 4.30
C THR A 331 -19.04 3.91 5.40
N TYR A 332 -17.84 3.39 5.59
CA TYR A 332 -17.50 2.59 6.76
C TYR A 332 -16.94 3.47 7.89
N ALA A 333 -17.14 3.01 9.12
CA ALA A 333 -16.46 3.52 10.30
C ALA A 333 -16.12 2.38 11.26
N SER A 334 -15.10 2.58 12.07
CA SER A 334 -14.65 1.61 13.06
C SER A 334 -14.72 2.18 14.47
N ASN A 335 -15.14 1.36 15.43
CA ASN A 335 -14.83 1.58 16.84
C ASN A 335 -13.66 0.67 17.27
N ASN A 336 -13.33 0.62 18.57
CA ASN A 336 -12.21 -0.21 19.07
C ASN A 336 -12.38 -1.72 18.80
N ILE A 337 -13.60 -2.20 18.50
CA ILE A 337 -13.93 -3.63 18.42
C ILE A 337 -14.28 -4.07 16.98
N SER A 338 -14.89 -3.19 16.19
CA SER A 338 -15.61 -3.56 14.99
C SER A 338 -15.70 -2.44 13.97
N THR A 339 -15.84 -2.84 12.72
CA THR A 339 -16.07 -1.97 11.56
C THR A 339 -17.47 -2.21 11.00
N PHE A 340 -18.17 -1.15 10.60
CA PHE A 340 -19.56 -1.18 10.15
C PHE A 340 -19.84 0.00 9.23
N PHE A 341 -20.98 -0.03 8.53
CA PHE A 341 -21.42 1.07 7.67
C PHE A 341 -22.19 2.14 8.44
N ILE A 342 -21.99 3.40 8.08
CA ILE A 342 -22.73 4.56 8.56
C ILE A 342 -23.32 5.36 7.39
N ASP A 343 -24.45 6.01 7.62
CA ASP A 343 -25.04 6.99 6.70
C ASP A 343 -24.39 8.37 6.87
N LYS A 344 -24.80 9.33 6.04
CA LYS A 344 -24.34 10.72 6.11
C LYS A 344 -24.59 11.42 7.45
N ASN A 345 -25.47 10.95 8.32
CA ASN A 345 -25.64 11.53 9.65
C ASN A 345 -24.76 10.83 10.69
N GLY A 346 -23.87 9.94 10.25
CA GLY A 346 -23.04 9.11 11.08
C GLY A 346 -23.82 8.05 11.87
N LYS A 347 -25.03 7.70 11.42
CA LYS A 347 -25.85 6.64 12.03
C LYS A 347 -25.52 5.29 11.41
N VAL A 348 -25.40 4.27 12.25
CA VAL A 348 -25.12 2.90 11.81
C VAL A 348 -26.25 2.37 10.93
N ILE A 349 -25.89 1.81 9.77
CA ILE A 349 -26.82 1.18 8.83
C ILE A 349 -26.96 -0.30 9.20
N ASN A 350 -27.93 -0.62 10.05
CA ASN A 350 -28.12 -1.98 10.60
C ASN A 350 -28.52 -3.05 9.57
N THR A 351 -28.89 -2.66 8.35
CA THR A 351 -29.18 -3.59 7.25
C THR A 351 -27.92 -4.07 6.52
N LEU A 352 -26.76 -3.48 6.81
CA LEU A 352 -25.46 -3.85 6.26
C LEU A 352 -24.60 -4.50 7.35
N PRO A 353 -23.56 -5.28 6.99
CA PRO A 353 -22.81 -6.04 7.98
C PRO A 353 -21.99 -5.16 8.91
N LYS A 354 -21.87 -5.66 10.14
CA LYS A 354 -20.88 -5.25 11.14
C LYS A 354 -19.91 -6.40 11.34
N VAL A 355 -18.61 -6.12 11.22
CA VAL A 355 -17.55 -7.12 11.30
C VAL A 355 -16.59 -6.82 12.44
N LYS A 356 -16.08 -7.86 13.11
CA LYS A 356 -15.11 -7.71 14.20
C LYS A 356 -13.73 -7.39 13.64
N GLY A 357 -13.07 -6.39 14.21
CA GLY A 357 -11.77 -5.89 13.76
C GLY A 357 -11.83 -4.49 13.16
N SER A 358 -10.66 -3.99 12.79
CA SER A 358 -10.46 -2.67 12.18
C SER A 358 -10.00 -2.80 10.74
N GLY A 359 -10.49 -1.92 9.87
CA GLY A 359 -10.08 -1.88 8.47
C GLY A 359 -11.17 -1.27 7.61
N GLU A 360 -11.25 -1.70 6.37
CA GLU A 360 -12.09 -1.08 5.35
C GLU A 360 -13.28 -1.98 5.01
N LEU A 361 -14.44 -1.36 4.83
CA LEU A 361 -15.61 -2.01 4.22
C LEU A 361 -16.03 -1.21 2.99
N MET A 362 -16.27 -1.92 1.89
CA MET A 362 -16.75 -1.31 0.65
C MET A 362 -17.93 -2.11 0.09
N ILE A 363 -18.92 -1.40 -0.44
CA ILE A 363 -20.00 -2.02 -1.19
C ILE A 363 -19.52 -2.20 -2.63
N LYS A 364 -19.34 -3.46 -3.07
CA LYS A 364 -18.99 -3.80 -4.46
C LYS A 364 -20.19 -4.44 -5.14
N ASP A 365 -20.96 -3.63 -5.87
CA ASP A 365 -22.23 -4.03 -6.51
C ASP A 365 -23.17 -4.75 -5.51
N ASP A 366 -23.32 -6.08 -5.64
CA ASP A 366 -24.20 -6.91 -4.80
C ASP A 366 -23.51 -7.56 -3.60
N ILE A 367 -22.22 -7.32 -3.40
CA ILE A 367 -21.43 -7.89 -2.29
C ILE A 367 -20.73 -6.81 -1.48
N ILE A 368 -20.17 -7.22 -0.35
CA ILE A 368 -19.37 -6.38 0.53
C ILE A 368 -17.94 -6.91 0.49
N TYR A 369 -17.01 -6.04 0.11
CA TYR A 369 -15.59 -6.26 0.33
C TYR A 369 -15.22 -5.80 1.72
N ALA A 370 -14.46 -6.64 2.43
CA ALA A 370 -13.98 -6.36 3.77
C ALA A 370 -12.48 -6.62 3.84
N ASN A 371 -11.68 -5.57 4.00
CA ASN A 371 -10.26 -5.68 4.31
C ASN A 371 -10.07 -5.39 5.79
N ILE A 372 -10.22 -6.41 6.63
CA ILE A 372 -10.22 -6.24 8.08
C ILE A 372 -8.99 -6.91 8.66
N ASP A 373 -8.22 -6.14 9.42
CA ASP A 373 -6.99 -6.58 10.07
C ASP A 373 -5.99 -7.18 9.06
N TYR A 374 -5.85 -6.55 7.89
CA TYR A 374 -5.00 -7.01 6.79
C TYR A 374 -5.38 -8.39 6.24
N SER A 375 -6.66 -8.75 6.33
CA SER A 375 -7.22 -9.96 5.72
C SER A 375 -8.42 -9.59 4.84
N PRO A 376 -8.26 -9.56 3.51
CA PRO A 376 -9.35 -9.27 2.58
C PRO A 376 -10.30 -10.47 2.44
N TYR A 377 -11.60 -10.26 2.55
CA TYR A 377 -12.65 -11.26 2.36
C TYR A 377 -13.96 -10.62 1.87
N TYR A 378 -14.93 -11.46 1.53
CA TYR A 378 -16.19 -11.04 0.91
C TYR A 378 -17.41 -11.56 1.66
N LEU A 379 -18.41 -10.69 1.79
CA LEU A 379 -19.70 -11.00 2.40
C LEU A 379 -20.83 -10.65 1.43
N THR A 380 -21.98 -11.29 1.58
CA THR A 380 -23.25 -10.78 1.03
C THR A 380 -23.63 -9.47 1.74
N ARG A 381 -24.57 -8.69 1.17
CA ARG A 381 -25.08 -7.47 1.84
C ARG A 381 -25.75 -7.74 3.19
N SER A 382 -26.24 -8.97 3.43
CA SER A 382 -26.78 -9.37 4.73
C SER A 382 -25.71 -9.88 5.71
N GLY A 383 -24.43 -9.87 5.32
CA GLY A 383 -23.31 -10.30 6.17
C GLY A 383 -22.98 -11.78 6.16
N LYS A 384 -23.63 -12.61 5.32
CA LYS A 384 -23.22 -14.01 5.12
C LYS A 384 -21.88 -14.07 4.39
N LEU A 385 -20.93 -14.87 4.89
CA LEU A 385 -19.64 -15.09 4.26
C LEU A 385 -19.78 -15.68 2.84
N ILE A 386 -19.09 -15.06 1.88
CA ILE A 386 -18.95 -15.55 0.50
C ILE A 386 -17.60 -16.26 0.35
N TYR A 387 -16.52 -15.59 0.74
CA TYR A 387 -15.17 -16.12 0.66
C TYR A 387 -14.29 -15.45 1.71
N LYS A 388 -13.39 -16.21 2.34
CA LYS A 388 -12.30 -15.72 3.18
C LYS A 388 -11.04 -16.55 2.86
N PRO A 389 -9.84 -15.96 2.87
CA PRO A 389 -8.59 -16.70 2.82
C PRO A 389 -8.55 -17.80 3.89
N ASN A 390 -7.96 -18.93 3.56
CA ASN A 390 -7.79 -20.04 4.49
C ASN A 390 -6.89 -19.64 5.66
N ASP A 391 -7.34 -19.94 6.89
CA ASP A 391 -6.51 -19.75 8.10
C ASP A 391 -5.50 -20.91 8.27
N GLU A 392 -5.76 -22.10 7.71
CA GLU A 392 -4.87 -23.27 7.75
C GLU A 392 -4.07 -23.36 6.43
N ILE A 393 -2.75 -23.27 6.52
CA ILE A 393 -1.79 -23.47 5.44
C ILE A 393 -1.37 -24.94 5.46
N ILE A 394 -1.75 -25.69 4.43
CA ILE A 394 -1.37 -27.09 4.28
C ILE A 394 0.09 -27.16 3.79
N LEU A 395 0.94 -27.89 4.54
CA LEU A 395 2.35 -28.11 4.16
C LEU A 395 2.47 -29.40 3.34
N ASP A 396 1.87 -30.48 3.83
CA ASP A 396 1.70 -31.78 3.16
C ASP A 396 0.50 -32.55 3.75
N TYR A 397 0.47 -33.89 3.61
CA TYR A 397 -0.60 -34.74 4.13
C TYR A 397 -0.55 -34.95 5.66
N VAL A 398 0.54 -34.54 6.32
CA VAL A 398 0.77 -34.69 7.76
C VAL A 398 0.63 -33.35 8.48
N TYR A 399 1.33 -32.33 7.98
CA TYR A 399 1.51 -31.07 8.69
C TYR A 399 0.75 -29.91 8.07
N SER A 400 0.30 -29.01 8.93
CA SER A 400 -0.27 -27.71 8.55
C SER A 400 0.12 -26.63 9.56
N VAL A 401 0.03 -25.37 9.13
CA VAL A 401 0.23 -24.20 9.98
C VAL A 401 -1.08 -23.40 10.02
N ILE A 402 -1.66 -23.28 11.20
CA ILE A 402 -2.88 -22.49 11.45
C ILE A 402 -2.48 -21.07 11.86
N LYS A 403 -3.14 -20.08 11.25
CA LYS A 403 -2.98 -18.66 11.55
C LYS A 403 -3.91 -18.27 12.71
N GLU A 404 -3.36 -18.14 13.91
CA GLU A 404 -4.08 -17.65 15.09
C GLU A 404 -3.96 -16.11 15.18
N LYS A 405 -5.07 -15.42 15.44
CA LYS A 405 -5.09 -13.95 15.52
C LYS A 405 -5.13 -13.49 16.98
N TYR A 406 -4.25 -12.57 17.35
CA TYR A 406 -4.29 -11.85 18.62
C TYR A 406 -4.34 -10.33 18.37
N LYS A 407 -5.45 -9.71 18.79
CA LYS A 407 -5.73 -8.27 18.63
C LYS A 407 -6.42 -7.74 19.89
N PRO A 408 -5.66 -7.31 20.92
CA PRO A 408 -6.23 -6.84 22.17
C PRO A 408 -6.91 -5.47 22.02
N ASN A 409 -6.37 -4.57 21.18
CA ASN A 409 -6.93 -3.23 20.92
C ASN A 409 -6.70 -2.80 19.45
N PHE A 410 -7.06 -1.56 19.11
CA PHE A 410 -6.94 -1.05 17.75
C PHE A 410 -5.48 -0.95 17.24
N SER A 411 -4.52 -0.67 18.11
CA SER A 411 -3.11 -0.42 17.77
C SER A 411 -2.25 -1.69 17.69
N PHE A 412 -2.71 -2.82 18.21
CA PHE A 412 -1.90 -4.05 18.28
C PHE A 412 -2.58 -5.21 17.56
N LEU A 413 -1.88 -5.81 16.59
CA LEU A 413 -2.34 -6.98 15.86
C LEU A 413 -1.16 -7.91 15.57
N ILE A 414 -1.26 -9.17 15.97
CA ILE A 414 -0.34 -10.21 15.51
C ILE A 414 -1.09 -11.43 14.99
N TYR A 415 -0.47 -12.08 14.02
CA TYR A 415 -0.82 -13.42 13.59
C TYR A 415 0.26 -14.40 14.03
N ILE A 416 -0.15 -15.39 14.82
CA ILE A 416 0.72 -16.38 15.46
C ILE A 416 0.56 -17.71 14.71
N PRO A 417 1.66 -18.34 14.27
CA PRO A 417 1.59 -19.68 13.67
C PRO A 417 1.35 -20.74 14.74
N GLN A 418 0.44 -21.67 14.45
CA GLN A 418 0.16 -22.86 15.24
C GLN A 418 0.34 -24.09 14.35
N ILE A 419 1.39 -24.87 14.60
CA ILE A 419 1.68 -26.10 13.88
C ILE A 419 0.72 -27.20 14.34
N LYS A 420 0.22 -27.97 13.37
CA LYS A 420 -0.61 -29.16 13.57
C LYS A 420 -0.01 -30.33 12.81
N GLY A 421 -0.15 -31.53 13.37
CA GLY A 421 0.31 -32.78 12.74
C GLY A 421 1.54 -33.40 13.40
N ILE A 422 2.11 -32.74 14.43
CA ILE A 422 3.22 -33.31 15.19
C ILE A 422 2.69 -34.50 16.01
N LYS A 423 3.25 -35.68 15.76
CA LYS A 423 2.76 -36.96 16.33
C LYS A 423 2.62 -36.93 17.86
N ASN A 424 3.58 -36.30 18.55
CA ASN A 424 3.53 -36.15 20.01
C ASN A 424 2.88 -34.81 20.40
N ARG A 425 1.65 -34.87 20.93
CA ARG A 425 0.89 -33.68 21.38
C ARG A 425 1.61 -32.82 22.43
N LYS A 426 2.49 -33.38 23.26
CA LYS A 426 3.28 -32.58 24.22
C LYS A 426 4.36 -31.77 23.49
N VAL A 427 4.98 -32.36 22.48
CA VAL A 427 5.96 -31.69 21.62
C VAL A 427 5.26 -30.60 20.80
N GLU A 428 4.11 -30.91 20.19
CA GLU A 428 3.30 -29.93 19.44
C GLU A 428 2.96 -28.69 20.29
N LYS A 429 2.48 -28.89 21.52
CA LYS A 429 2.21 -27.81 22.45
C LYS A 429 3.45 -27.00 22.81
N LYS A 430 4.61 -27.65 22.98
CA LYS A 430 5.89 -26.98 23.30
C LYS A 430 6.34 -26.09 22.13
N VAL A 431 6.29 -26.63 20.90
CA VAL A 431 6.64 -25.90 19.68
C VAL A 431 5.72 -24.68 19.51
N ASN A 432 4.41 -24.89 19.60
CA ASN A 432 3.42 -23.80 19.46
C ASN A 432 3.53 -22.73 20.55
N SER A 433 3.86 -23.13 21.78
CA SER A 433 4.13 -22.16 22.86
C SER A 433 5.38 -21.33 22.57
N LYS A 434 6.45 -21.94 22.07
CA LYS A 434 7.69 -21.23 21.68
C LYS A 434 7.44 -20.29 20.50
N LEU A 435 6.71 -20.74 19.48
CA LEU A 435 6.30 -19.90 18.34
C LEU A 435 5.47 -18.70 18.77
N LYS A 436 4.54 -18.90 19.72
CA LYS A 436 3.79 -17.80 20.33
C LYS A 436 4.73 -16.78 20.95
N THR A 437 5.70 -17.19 21.77
CA THR A 437 6.70 -16.27 22.35
C THR A 437 7.50 -15.54 21.28
N LEU A 438 7.97 -16.23 20.24
CA LEU A 438 8.75 -15.63 19.15
C LEU A 438 7.95 -14.66 18.27
N SER A 439 6.61 -14.78 18.25
CA SER A 439 5.74 -13.90 17.45
C SER A 439 5.50 -12.53 18.08
N TYR A 440 5.82 -12.35 19.36
CA TYR A 440 5.81 -11.03 20.01
C TYR A 440 7.20 -10.40 19.83
N PHE A 441 7.32 -9.44 18.91
CA PHE A 441 8.58 -8.74 18.73
C PHE A 441 8.70 -7.54 19.67
N LYS A 442 9.94 -7.28 20.11
CA LYS A 442 10.34 -6.09 20.83
C LYS A 442 11.35 -5.34 19.97
N PRO A 443 11.06 -4.12 19.50
CA PRO A 443 12.06 -3.28 18.87
C PRO A 443 12.88 -2.62 19.98
N PHE A 444 14.10 -3.13 20.16
CA PHE A 444 15.14 -2.59 21.04
C PHE A 444 14.87 -2.67 22.56
N ALA A 445 15.97 -2.75 23.29
CA ALA A 445 16.04 -3.03 24.71
C ALA A 445 15.57 -1.85 25.56
N GLU A 446 14.27 -1.78 25.84
CA GLU A 446 13.77 -1.34 27.15
C GLU A 446 12.68 -2.32 27.60
N ASP A 447 12.90 -2.89 28.78
CA ASP A 447 11.97 -3.78 29.45
C ASP A 447 10.65 -3.06 29.72
N GLN A 448 9.64 -3.24 28.85
CA GLN A 448 8.20 -3.31 29.20
C GLN A 448 7.22 -3.28 28.00
N ILE A 449 7.41 -4.08 26.94
CA ILE A 449 6.20 -4.68 26.36
C ILE A 449 5.72 -5.69 27.39
N SER A 450 4.83 -5.22 28.28
CA SER A 450 4.05 -6.11 29.12
C SER A 450 3.44 -7.16 28.18
N HIS A 451 3.57 -8.44 28.54
CA HIS A 451 2.97 -9.54 27.77
C HIS A 451 1.42 -9.41 27.68
N SER A 452 0.84 -8.38 28.28
CA SER A 452 -0.58 -8.05 28.30
C SER A 452 -0.80 -6.59 27.85
N VAL A 453 -0.71 -6.34 26.55
CA VAL A 453 -1.48 -5.22 25.97
C VAL A 453 -2.96 -5.56 26.16
N ASN A 454 -3.69 -4.67 26.79
CA ASN A 454 -5.10 -4.82 27.12
C ASN A 454 -6.00 -3.99 26.19
N GLU A 455 -7.30 -4.27 26.23
CA GLU A 455 -8.31 -3.63 25.37
C GLU A 455 -8.48 -2.12 25.60
N ASN A 456 -8.15 -1.65 26.81
CA ASN A 456 -8.31 -0.26 27.23
C ASN A 456 -7.03 0.57 27.07
N ASP A 457 -5.92 -0.05 26.69
CA ASP A 457 -4.65 0.66 26.54
C ASP A 457 -4.72 1.56 25.31
N VAL A 458 -4.30 2.82 25.48
CA VAL A 458 -4.02 3.74 24.38
C VAL A 458 -2.52 3.75 24.18
N LEU A 459 -2.08 3.05 23.14
CA LEU A 459 -0.66 2.91 22.82
C LEU A 459 -0.17 4.13 22.04
N ASP A 460 1.05 4.54 22.35
CA ASP A 460 1.84 5.54 21.64
C ASP A 460 2.57 4.97 20.41
N TYR A 461 2.26 3.72 20.07
CA TYR A 461 2.72 3.04 18.87
C TYR A 461 1.60 2.20 18.26
N SER A 462 1.78 1.81 17.01
CA SER A 462 1.06 0.69 16.40
C SER A 462 2.01 -0.47 16.15
N TYR A 463 1.50 -1.68 16.24
CA TYR A 463 2.28 -2.89 16.07
C TYR A 463 1.52 -3.92 15.23
N TYR A 464 2.16 -4.37 14.16
CA TYR A 464 1.67 -5.40 13.27
C TYR A 464 2.67 -6.54 13.16
N GLY A 465 2.25 -7.75 13.52
CA GLY A 465 3.03 -8.97 13.36
C GLY A 465 2.34 -9.98 12.45
N THR A 466 3.11 -10.66 11.61
CA THR A 466 2.63 -11.74 10.75
C THR A 466 3.71 -12.79 10.55
N PHE A 467 3.38 -13.86 9.82
CA PHE A 467 4.33 -14.87 9.42
C PHE A 467 4.04 -15.39 8.02
N GLU A 468 5.07 -15.99 7.43
CA GLU A 468 5.03 -16.74 6.19
C GLU A 468 5.81 -18.06 6.33
N VAL A 469 5.52 -19.03 5.47
CA VAL A 469 6.33 -20.25 5.35
C VAL A 469 7.46 -19.93 4.37
N THR A 470 8.70 -20.01 4.84
CA THR A 470 9.90 -19.75 4.01
C THR A 470 10.37 -21.02 3.32
N PHE A 471 10.33 -22.15 4.05
CA PHE A 471 10.79 -23.43 3.57
C PHE A 471 10.07 -24.56 4.27
N PHE A 472 9.71 -25.60 3.52
CA PHE A 472 9.20 -26.84 4.09
C PHE A 472 9.65 -28.02 3.24
N LYS A 473 10.40 -28.94 3.86
CA LYS A 473 10.83 -30.19 3.24
C LYS A 473 10.84 -31.30 4.27
N LYS A 474 10.07 -32.35 4.01
CA LYS A 474 9.86 -33.49 4.91
C LYS A 474 9.36 -33.04 6.29
N ASN A 475 10.24 -32.93 7.25
CA ASN A 475 9.98 -32.56 8.64
C ASN A 475 10.69 -31.27 9.05
N ILE A 476 11.42 -30.60 8.15
CA ILE A 476 12.05 -29.31 8.42
C ILE A 476 11.10 -28.20 7.95
N LEU A 477 10.68 -27.35 8.89
CA LEU A 477 9.87 -26.17 8.63
C LEU A 477 10.66 -24.93 9.02
N ILE A 478 10.71 -23.96 8.11
CA ILE A 478 11.22 -22.63 8.40
C ILE A 478 10.10 -21.63 8.17
N LEU A 479 9.81 -20.87 9.22
CA LEU A 479 8.89 -19.74 9.15
C LEU A 479 9.70 -18.45 9.07
N SER A 480 9.14 -17.42 8.47
CA SER A 480 9.61 -16.04 8.60
C SER A 480 8.56 -15.31 9.41
N LEU A 481 8.88 -15.06 10.68
CA LEU A 481 8.08 -14.25 11.58
C LEU A 481 8.53 -12.80 11.37
N THR A 482 7.60 -11.91 11.09
CA THR A 482 7.90 -10.49 10.83
C THR A 482 7.06 -9.60 11.72
N GLY A 483 7.67 -8.58 12.30
CA GLY A 483 7.02 -7.53 13.09
C GLY A 483 7.32 -6.15 12.53
N TYR A 484 6.35 -5.25 12.59
CA TYR A 484 6.48 -3.84 12.27
C TYR A 484 5.95 -3.01 13.43
N TYR A 485 6.85 -2.27 14.08
CA TYR A 485 6.54 -1.38 15.19
C TYR A 485 6.67 0.06 14.73
N TYR A 486 5.59 0.81 14.86
CA TYR A 486 5.54 2.21 14.43
C TYR A 486 5.22 3.08 15.64
N PRO A 487 6.23 3.73 16.26
CA PRO A 487 5.97 4.82 17.20
C PRO A 487 5.20 5.92 16.46
N LEU A 488 4.12 6.41 17.06
CA LEU A 488 3.30 7.43 16.43
C LEU A 488 4.11 8.72 16.25
N GLY A 489 4.14 9.24 15.02
CA GLY A 489 4.91 10.44 14.71
C GLY A 489 6.35 10.20 14.28
N ALA A 490 6.84 8.97 14.38
CA ALA A 490 8.14 8.63 13.83
C ALA A 490 8.13 8.76 12.30
N ALA A 491 9.29 9.14 11.74
CA ALA A 491 9.47 9.23 10.29
C ALA A 491 9.22 7.88 9.58
N HIS A 492 9.50 6.77 10.25
CA HIS A 492 9.20 5.41 9.80
C HIS A 492 9.09 4.47 11.00
N GLY A 493 8.54 3.28 10.79
CA GLY A 493 8.53 2.22 11.79
C GLY A 493 9.80 1.37 11.74
N LEU A 494 9.91 0.44 12.66
CA LEU A 494 10.99 -0.52 12.78
C LEU A 494 10.48 -1.90 12.41
N SER A 495 11.09 -2.46 11.36
CA SER A 495 10.83 -3.84 10.92
C SER A 495 11.78 -4.79 11.65
N SER A 496 11.28 -5.95 12.04
CA SER A 496 12.07 -7.02 12.68
C SER A 496 11.67 -8.37 12.11
N LYS A 497 12.63 -9.29 11.96
CA LYS A 497 12.40 -10.63 11.40
C LYS A 497 13.11 -11.72 12.19
N ILE A 498 12.42 -12.81 12.50
CA ILE A 498 13.01 -14.03 13.10
C ILE A 498 12.62 -15.23 12.24
N THR A 499 13.57 -16.12 11.96
CA THR A 499 13.35 -17.31 11.12
C THR A 499 13.58 -18.61 11.89
N PRO A 500 12.61 -19.06 12.72
CA PRO A 500 12.78 -20.32 13.44
C PRO A 500 12.87 -21.50 12.47
N VAL A 501 13.95 -22.28 12.58
CA VAL A 501 14.17 -23.53 11.86
C VAL A 501 13.76 -24.70 12.77
N ILE A 502 12.75 -25.47 12.39
CA ILE A 502 12.06 -26.40 13.29
C ILE A 502 12.09 -27.81 12.70
N ASN A 503 12.51 -28.79 13.48
CA ASN A 503 12.27 -30.20 13.21
C ASN A 503 10.90 -30.61 13.77
N LEU A 504 9.95 -30.93 12.90
CA LEU A 504 8.57 -31.24 13.28
C LEU A 504 8.40 -32.62 13.94
N ASP A 505 9.38 -33.52 13.82
CA ASP A 505 9.34 -34.82 14.49
C ASP A 505 9.78 -34.72 15.96
N THR A 506 10.88 -33.99 16.20
CA THR A 506 11.47 -33.84 17.54
C THR A 506 10.95 -32.61 18.29
N GLY A 507 10.49 -31.61 17.55
CA GLY A 507 10.14 -30.27 18.04
C GLY A 507 11.34 -29.41 18.43
N GLU A 508 12.53 -29.78 17.96
CA GLU A 508 13.77 -29.01 18.15
C GLU A 508 13.77 -27.78 17.24
N PHE A 509 14.35 -26.69 17.77
CA PHE A 509 14.60 -25.46 17.03
C PHE A 509 16.11 -25.39 16.82
N TYR A 510 16.55 -25.39 15.56
CA TYR A 510 17.97 -25.36 15.21
C TYR A 510 18.51 -23.92 15.23
N SER A 511 19.68 -23.74 15.82
CA SER A 511 20.52 -22.54 15.69
C SER A 511 21.45 -22.67 14.47
N LEU A 512 22.17 -21.60 14.13
CA LEU A 512 23.07 -21.62 12.97
C LEU A 512 24.20 -22.65 13.16
N GLU A 513 24.70 -22.80 14.39
CA GLU A 513 25.79 -23.73 14.73
C GLU A 513 25.40 -25.20 14.45
N ASP A 514 24.12 -25.56 14.58
CA ASP A 514 23.63 -26.94 14.39
C ASP A 514 23.82 -27.45 12.96
N LEU A 515 24.05 -26.54 11.99
CA LEU A 515 24.32 -26.88 10.60
C LEU A 515 25.76 -27.36 10.39
N PHE A 516 26.67 -27.11 11.33
CA PHE A 516 28.11 -27.29 11.15
C PHE A 516 28.73 -28.31 12.09
N ASN A 517 29.80 -28.97 11.62
CA ASN A 517 30.57 -29.87 12.45
C ASN A 517 31.17 -29.08 13.63
N PRO A 518 30.97 -29.50 14.91
CA PRO A 518 31.47 -28.78 16.07
C PRO A 518 32.99 -28.58 16.08
N ASN A 519 33.74 -29.43 15.36
CA ASN A 519 35.20 -29.33 15.26
C ASN A 519 35.68 -28.50 14.04
N SER A 520 34.76 -27.97 13.25
CA SER A 520 35.09 -27.13 12.09
C SER A 520 35.20 -25.66 12.48
N ASP A 521 36.01 -24.91 11.73
CA ASP A 521 36.14 -23.46 11.89
C ASP A 521 35.04 -22.71 11.10
N TRP A 522 33.79 -23.16 11.27
CA TRP A 522 32.68 -22.75 10.43
C TRP A 522 32.39 -21.25 10.50
N LYS A 523 32.52 -20.66 11.70
CA LYS A 523 32.24 -19.25 11.92
C LYS A 523 33.19 -18.35 11.12
N ASN A 524 34.51 -18.54 11.29
CA ASN A 524 35.51 -17.78 10.54
C ASN A 524 35.40 -18.03 9.02
N ARG A 525 35.00 -19.24 8.61
CA ARG A 525 34.75 -19.54 7.20
C ARG A 525 33.60 -18.71 6.64
N LEU A 526 32.47 -18.61 7.36
CA LEU A 526 31.34 -17.78 6.96
C LEU A 526 31.69 -16.29 6.96
N ASP A 527 32.38 -15.81 8.00
CA ASP A 527 32.84 -14.41 8.08
C ASP A 527 33.73 -14.05 6.88
N SER A 528 34.65 -14.95 6.49
CA SER A 528 35.49 -14.76 5.31
C SER A 528 34.70 -14.73 4.00
N ILE A 529 33.64 -15.54 3.88
CA ILE A 529 32.77 -15.54 2.70
C ILE A 529 31.98 -14.22 2.65
N ILE A 530 31.33 -13.83 3.75
CA ILE A 530 30.53 -12.60 3.83
C ILE A 530 31.39 -11.37 3.55
N GLN A 531 32.58 -11.27 4.16
CA GLN A 531 33.48 -10.14 3.89
C GLN A 531 33.86 -10.07 2.40
N LYS A 532 34.15 -11.20 1.75
CA LYS A 532 34.43 -11.21 0.31
C LYS A 532 33.24 -10.79 -0.53
N MET A 533 32.02 -11.12 -0.12
CA MET A 533 30.81 -10.66 -0.80
C MET A 533 30.67 -9.15 -0.67
N ILE A 534 30.84 -8.60 0.54
CA ILE A 534 30.83 -7.16 0.81
C ILE A 534 31.87 -6.42 -0.03
N ASP A 535 33.10 -6.95 -0.10
CA ASP A 535 34.22 -6.29 -0.79
C ASP A 535 34.08 -6.30 -2.32
N LYS A 536 33.35 -7.26 -2.89
CA LYS A 536 33.39 -7.55 -4.35
C LYS A 536 32.06 -7.39 -5.07
N GLU A 537 30.94 -7.49 -4.37
CA GLU A 537 29.62 -7.51 -5.01
C GLU A 537 28.92 -6.15 -4.85
N PRO A 538 28.58 -5.46 -5.95
CA PRO A 538 27.97 -4.12 -5.89
C PRO A 538 26.66 -4.06 -5.09
N GLN A 539 25.94 -5.18 -5.00
CA GLN A 539 24.69 -5.25 -4.25
C GLN A 539 24.87 -5.03 -2.74
N TYR A 540 26.09 -5.08 -2.20
CA TYR A 540 26.36 -4.86 -0.77
C TYR A 540 27.01 -3.49 -0.48
N GLU A 541 27.01 -2.55 -1.44
CA GLU A 541 27.61 -1.22 -1.28
C GLU A 541 27.00 -0.40 -0.13
N TYR A 542 25.75 -0.69 0.28
CA TYR A 542 25.10 -0.03 1.41
C TYR A 542 25.61 -0.50 2.79
N VAL A 543 26.42 -1.56 2.87
CA VAL A 543 27.03 -1.99 4.14
C VAL A 543 27.99 -0.90 4.61
N TYR A 544 27.87 -0.51 5.88
CA TYR A 544 28.75 0.53 6.43
C TYR A 544 30.20 0.11 6.31
N LYS A 545 31.06 1.08 6.01
CA LYS A 545 32.50 0.88 6.10
C LYS A 545 32.84 0.41 7.53
N ASP A 546 33.53 -0.72 7.63
CA ASP A 546 33.87 -1.39 8.90
C ASP A 546 32.63 -1.82 9.75
N GLY A 547 31.44 -1.90 9.12
CA GLY A 547 30.18 -2.24 9.77
C GLY A 547 30.03 -3.73 10.09
N PHE A 548 30.55 -4.60 9.23
CA PHE A 548 30.55 -6.04 9.46
C PHE A 548 31.70 -6.45 10.39
N LYS A 549 31.37 -6.99 11.57
CA LYS A 549 32.34 -7.41 12.60
C LYS A 549 32.42 -8.93 12.78
N GLY A 550 31.84 -9.67 11.85
CA GLY A 550 31.59 -11.10 11.97
C GLY A 550 30.18 -11.41 12.47
N ILE A 551 29.75 -12.65 12.27
CA ILE A 551 28.48 -13.19 12.77
C ILE A 551 28.58 -13.54 14.26
N ASP A 552 27.45 -13.69 14.94
CA ASP A 552 27.38 -14.29 16.28
C ASP A 552 26.77 -15.71 16.25
N GLU A 553 26.78 -16.41 17.39
CA GLU A 553 26.24 -17.78 17.49
C GLU A 553 24.71 -17.83 17.33
N GLY A 554 24.03 -16.73 17.69
CA GLY A 554 22.60 -16.54 17.53
C GLY A 554 22.21 -15.86 16.21
N GLN A 555 23.14 -15.76 15.26
CA GLN A 555 22.92 -15.03 14.01
C GLN A 555 21.69 -15.56 13.28
N ASN A 556 20.83 -14.64 12.86
CA ASN A 556 19.63 -15.02 12.14
C ASN A 556 19.95 -15.62 10.77
N PHE A 557 19.30 -16.75 10.47
CA PHE A 557 19.54 -17.47 9.23
C PHE A 557 18.30 -18.25 8.77
N TYR A 558 18.27 -18.60 7.50
CA TYR A 558 17.38 -19.60 6.95
C TYR A 558 18.06 -20.35 5.80
N ILE A 559 17.43 -21.40 5.28
CA ILE A 559 17.96 -22.17 4.16
C ILE A 559 16.88 -22.37 3.08
N ASP A 560 17.34 -22.60 1.86
CA ASP A 560 16.56 -23.28 0.82
C ASP A 560 17.23 -24.61 0.45
N ASP A 561 16.82 -25.23 -0.66
CA ASP A 561 17.39 -26.50 -1.11
C ASP A 561 18.92 -26.45 -1.38
N ASN A 562 19.48 -25.28 -1.69
CA ASN A 562 20.83 -25.12 -2.21
C ASN A 562 21.68 -24.09 -1.47
N ASN A 563 21.09 -23.26 -0.62
CA ASN A 563 21.74 -22.08 -0.06
C ASN A 563 21.44 -21.92 1.43
N LEU A 564 22.45 -21.44 2.14
CA LEU A 564 22.33 -20.79 3.44
C LEU A 564 22.14 -19.29 3.24
N TYR A 565 21.18 -18.71 3.93
CA TYR A 565 20.95 -17.26 3.98
C TYR A 565 21.25 -16.76 5.38
N ILE A 566 22.24 -15.88 5.50
CA ILE A 566 22.56 -15.17 6.75
C ILE A 566 22.05 -13.75 6.60
N TYR A 567 21.34 -13.23 7.59
CA TYR A 567 20.80 -11.88 7.49
C TYR A 567 20.94 -11.07 8.77
N PHE A 568 20.97 -9.76 8.55
CA PHE A 568 21.07 -8.72 9.56
C PHE A 568 19.78 -7.89 9.60
N GLN A 569 19.36 -7.48 10.80
CA GLN A 569 18.22 -6.60 11.00
C GLN A 569 18.53 -5.20 10.44
N PRO A 570 17.50 -4.37 10.15
CA PRO A 570 17.73 -2.97 9.83
C PRO A 570 18.59 -2.28 10.90
N TYR A 571 19.55 -1.46 10.47
CA TYR A 571 20.57 -0.76 11.28
C TYR A 571 21.74 -1.59 11.82
N ASP A 572 21.73 -2.93 11.75
CA ASP A 572 22.83 -3.74 12.29
C ASP A 572 24.18 -3.43 11.61
N ILE A 573 24.20 -3.47 10.26
CA ILE A 573 25.43 -3.26 9.47
C ILE A 573 25.25 -2.31 8.28
N GLY A 574 24.08 -1.69 8.14
CA GLY A 574 23.77 -0.75 7.06
C GLY A 574 22.54 0.11 7.38
N PRO A 575 22.20 1.09 6.54
CA PRO A 575 21.09 2.01 6.77
C PRO A 575 19.74 1.31 6.65
N TYR A 576 18.70 1.87 7.27
CA TYR A 576 17.33 1.32 7.20
C TYR A 576 16.82 1.13 5.76
N ALA A 577 17.22 2.02 4.85
CA ALA A 577 16.86 1.94 3.43
C ALA A 577 17.35 0.66 2.73
N ALA A 578 18.41 0.01 3.26
CA ALA A 578 18.87 -1.29 2.77
C ALA A 578 17.96 -2.45 3.22
N GLY A 579 17.03 -2.21 4.15
CA GLY A 579 16.16 -3.23 4.72
C GLY A 579 16.95 -4.30 5.49
N PHE A 580 16.54 -5.56 5.32
CA PHE A 580 17.30 -6.70 5.82
C PHE A 580 18.46 -6.99 4.86
N ILE A 581 19.69 -6.93 5.38
CA ILE A 581 20.86 -7.24 4.57
C ILE A 581 21.06 -8.75 4.59
N ILE A 582 20.90 -9.40 3.44
CA ILE A 582 20.88 -10.86 3.30
C ILE A 582 22.06 -11.34 2.45
N PHE A 583 22.89 -12.22 3.01
CA PHE A 583 23.97 -12.91 2.33
C PHE A 583 23.53 -14.31 1.92
N LYS A 584 23.48 -14.56 0.62
CA LYS A 584 23.16 -15.87 0.04
C LYS A 584 24.45 -16.67 -0.17
N ILE A 585 24.66 -17.71 0.62
CA ILE A 585 25.86 -18.56 0.60
C ILE A 585 25.47 -19.94 0.05
N PRO A 586 25.88 -20.30 -1.19
CA PRO A 586 25.64 -21.63 -1.73
C PRO A 586 26.26 -22.73 -0.87
N PHE A 587 25.53 -23.82 -0.63
CA PHE A 587 26.04 -24.97 0.14
C PHE A 587 27.32 -25.56 -0.47
N SER A 588 27.50 -25.48 -1.79
CA SER A 588 28.73 -25.91 -2.46
C SER A 588 30.01 -25.23 -1.94
N LEU A 589 29.91 -24.09 -1.25
CA LEU A 589 31.06 -23.37 -0.67
C LEU A 589 31.40 -23.80 0.77
N ILE A 590 30.48 -24.50 1.44
CA ILE A 590 30.52 -24.81 2.88
C ILE A 590 30.17 -26.28 3.20
N GLN A 591 29.81 -27.10 2.22
CA GLN A 591 29.35 -28.48 2.44
C GLN A 591 30.38 -29.36 3.17
N ASP A 592 31.67 -29.06 3.04
CA ASP A 592 32.78 -29.80 3.66
C ASP A 592 32.87 -29.57 5.18
N ILE A 593 32.33 -28.45 5.67
CA ILE A 593 32.30 -28.09 7.10
C ILE A 593 30.92 -28.31 7.75
N MET A 594 29.89 -28.64 6.96
CA MET A 594 28.55 -28.94 7.47
C MET A 594 28.48 -30.30 8.19
N VAL A 595 27.52 -30.48 9.10
CA VAL A 595 27.33 -31.77 9.80
C VAL A 595 27.00 -32.85 8.77
N ASN A 596 27.97 -33.71 8.49
CA ASN A 596 27.82 -34.89 7.63
C ASN A 596 27.10 -36.05 8.37
N LYS A 597 25.95 -35.75 8.99
CA LYS A 597 25.01 -36.75 9.55
C LYS A 597 23.68 -36.60 8.85
N ASN A 598 23.53 -37.13 7.64
CA ASN A 598 22.20 -37.42 7.05
C ASN A 598 21.09 -36.40 7.36
N ILE A 599 21.38 -35.09 7.36
CA ILE A 599 20.40 -34.10 6.94
C ILE A 599 20.48 -34.20 5.42
N ASP A 600 19.96 -35.30 4.91
CA ASP A 600 19.90 -35.55 3.49
C ASP A 600 18.80 -34.63 2.98
N ILE A 601 19.16 -33.36 2.74
CA ILE A 601 18.29 -32.38 2.07
C ILE A 601 18.04 -32.87 0.63
N ASN A 602 18.78 -33.86 0.13
CA ASN A 602 18.67 -34.42 -1.22
C ASN A 602 18.06 -35.83 -1.32
N LYS A 603 17.51 -36.39 -0.23
CA LYS A 603 16.58 -37.51 -0.30
C LYS A 603 15.33 -37.20 0.48
#